data_AF-A0A9D6ATZ3-F1
#
_entry.id   AF-A0A9D6ATZ3-F1
#
_cell.length_a   1.000
_cell.length_b   1.000
_cell.length_c   1.000
_cell.angle_alpha   90.00
_cell.angle_beta   90.00
_cell.angle_gamma   90.00
#
_symmetry.space_group_name_H-M   'P 1'
#
loop_
_entity.id
_entity.type
_entity.pdbx_description
1 polymer ?
#
loop_
_entity_poly.entity_id
_entity_poly.type
_entity_poly.pdbx_seq_one_letter_code
_entity_poly.pdbx_strand_id
1 'polypeptide(L)' 'MSEPVVYEFGGEIYENSGEFLDALAHEYKVGDQEAVIDVLEQYGFERSDIGA' A
#
# COMPACT_ATOMS: atom_id res chain seq x y z
N MET A 1 -11.21 21.97 5.37
CA MET A 1 -10.12 21.12 5.89
C MET A 1 -10.16 19.86 5.05
N SER A 2 -9.07 19.50 4.38
CA SER A 2 -8.99 18.16 3.76
C SER A 2 -8.83 17.15 4.88
N GLU A 3 -9.58 16.05 4.84
CA GLU A 3 -9.39 14.95 5.77
C GLU A 3 -7.95 14.42 5.65
N PRO A 4 -7.31 14.00 6.75
CA PRO A 4 -5.99 13.38 6.66
C PRO A 4 -6.11 12.10 5.84
N VAL A 5 -5.29 11.98 4.80
CA VAL A 5 -5.22 10.75 4.01
C VAL A 5 -4.52 9.71 4.87
N VAL A 6 -5.24 8.64 5.20
CA VAL A 6 -4.72 7.48 5.91
C VAL A 6 -4.87 6.26 5.01
N TYR A 7 -3.87 5.40 5.03
CA TYR A 7 -3.84 4.16 4.26
C TYR A 7 -3.97 2.99 5.22
N GLU A 8 -4.77 1.98 4.87
CA GLU A 8 -4.93 0.77 5.66
C GLU A 8 -4.48 -0.44 4.85
N PHE A 9 -3.62 -1.27 5.46
CA PHE A 9 -3.23 -2.56 4.90
C PHE A 9 -2.98 -3.58 6.02
N GLY A 10 -3.53 -4.79 5.88
CA GLY A 10 -3.28 -5.86 6.85
C GLY A 10 -3.78 -5.56 8.28
N GLY A 11 -4.67 -4.58 8.46
CA GLY A 11 -5.11 -4.11 9.78
C GLY A 11 -4.17 -3.09 10.43
N GLU A 12 -3.12 -2.66 9.73
CA GLU A 12 -2.25 -1.55 10.12
C GLU A 12 -2.66 -0.27 9.39
N ILE A 13 -2.54 0.87 10.08
CA ILE A 13 -2.85 2.19 9.54
C ILE A 13 -1.55 2.96 9.34
N TYR A 14 -1.37 3.52 8.14
CA TYR A 14 -0.24 4.33 7.74
C TYR A 14 -0.71 5.75 7.46
N GLU A 15 -0.10 6.72 8.12
CA GLU A 15 -0.36 8.15 7.90
C GLU A 15 0.49 8.71 6.74
N ASN A 16 1.41 7.90 6.21
CA ASN A 16 2.36 8.27 5.17
C ASN A 16 2.32 7.25 4.03
N SER A 17 2.18 7.73 2.79
CA SER A 17 2.15 6.87 1.60
C SER A 17 3.46 6.13 1.38
N GLY A 18 4.60 6.69 1.79
CA GLY A 18 5.90 6.02 1.69
C GLY A 18 5.98 4.79 2.58
N GLU A 19 5.56 4.89 3.85
CA GLU A 19 5.53 3.74 4.77
C GLU A 19 4.54 2.67 4.31
N PHE A 20 3.39 3.10 3.80
CA PHE A 20 2.40 2.22 3.18
C PHE A 20 2.96 1.45 1.97
N LEU A 21 3.60 2.16 1.04
CA LEU A 21 4.20 1.55 -0.16
C LEU A 21 5.36 0.61 0.20
N ASP A 22 6.16 0.93 1.22
CA ASP A 22 7.25 0.06 1.68
C ASP A 22 6.69 -1.25 2.29
N ALA A 23 5.60 -1.16 3.06
CA ALA A 23 4.89 -2.32 3.59
C ALA A 23 4.30 -3.21 2.48
N LEU A 24 3.65 -2.60 1.48
CA LEU A 24 3.15 -3.31 0.31
C LEU A 24 4.28 -3.94 -0.51
N ALA A 25 5.42 -3.24 -0.67
CA ALA A 25 6.59 -3.77 -1.37
C ALA A 25 7.18 -4.99 -0.66
N HIS A 26 7.15 -5.00 0.67
CA HIS A 26 7.56 -6.16 1.47
C HIS A 26 6.59 -7.33 1.26
N GLU A 27 5.30 -7.10 1.46
CA GLU A 27 4.27 -8.13 1.35
C GLU A 27 4.19 -8.70 -0.08
N TYR A 28 4.40 -7.88 -1.11
CA TYR A 28 4.46 -8.35 -2.50
C TYR A 28 5.57 -9.37 -2.74
N LYS A 29 6.67 -9.28 -1.98
CA LYS A 29 7.84 -10.17 -2.14
C LYS A 29 7.70 -11.45 -1.34
N VAL A 30 7.00 -11.42 -0.20
CA VAL A 30 7.03 -12.52 0.78
C VAL A 30 5.67 -13.16 1.04
N GLY A 31 4.58 -12.51 0.64
CA GLY A 31 3.22 -12.89 0.96
C GLY A 31 2.30 -12.85 -0.26
N ASP A 32 1.09 -12.32 -0.08
CA ASP A 32 0.04 -12.38 -1.10
C ASP A 32 0.12 -11.21 -2.09
N GLN A 33 0.63 -11.51 -3.28
CA GLN A 33 0.78 -10.53 -4.35
C GLN A 33 -0.54 -9.98 -4.87
N GLU A 34 -1.60 -10.80 -4.93
CA GLU A 34 -2.90 -10.37 -5.43
C GLU A 34 -3.51 -9.37 -4.45
N ALA A 35 -3.45 -9.66 -3.15
CA ALA A 35 -3.92 -8.75 -2.11
C ALA A 35 -3.21 -7.39 -2.15
N VAL A 36 -1.89 -7.37 -2.41
CA VAL A 36 -1.13 -6.12 -2.56
C VAL A 36 -1.57 -5.35 -3.80
N ILE A 37 -1.78 -6.02 -4.94
CA ILE A 37 -2.22 -5.36 -6.17
C ILE A 37 -3.61 -4.75 -5.99
N ASP A 38 -4.55 -5.48 -5.40
CA ASP A 38 -5.91 -4.98 -5.12
C ASP A 38 -5.86 -3.71 -4.27
N VAL A 39 -4.99 -3.69 -3.25
CA VAL A 39 -4.82 -2.54 -2.37
C VAL A 39 -4.14 -1.37 -3.08
N LEU A 40 -3.12 -1.60 -3.90
CA LEU A 40 -2.52 -0.54 -4.73
C LEU A 40 -3.58 0.11 -5.62
N GLU A 41 -4.40 -0.69 -6.31
CA GLU A 41 -5.47 -0.20 -7.18
C GLU A 41 -6.54 0.56 -6.39
N GLN A 42 -6.89 0.12 -5.18
CA GLN A 42 -7.85 0.80 -4.31
C GLN A 42 -7.42 2.24 -3.97
N TYR A 43 -6.13 2.45 -3.73
CA TYR A 43 -5.58 3.76 -3.39
C TYR A 43 -5.03 4.53 -4.61
N GLY A 44 -5.15 3.96 -5.81
CA GLY A 44 -4.73 4.59 -7.06
C GLY A 44 -3.21 4.58 -7.30
N PHE A 45 -2.48 3.66 -6.68
CA PHE A 45 -1.07 3.41 -6.92
C PHE A 45 -0.85 2.32 -7.96
N GLU A 46 0.34 2.30 -8.54
CA GLU A 46 0.78 1.31 -9.51
C GLU A 46 1.83 0.38 -8.90
N ARG A 47 2.04 -0.80 -9.50
CA ARG A 47 3.09 -1.74 -9.04
C ARG A 47 4.49 -1.13 -9.11
N SER A 48 4.70 -0.20 -10.03
CA SER A 48 5.96 0.53 -10.15
C SER A 48 6.25 1.42 -8.92
N ASP A 49 5.23 1.84 -8.17
CA ASP A 49 5.41 2.63 -6.94
C ASP A 49 6.05 1.81 -5.81
N ILE A 50 5.87 0.48 -5.81
CA ILE A 50 6.50 -0.44 -4.86
C ILE A 50 7.81 -1.06 -5.40
N GLY A 51 8.24 -0.65 -6.60
CA GLY A 51 9.44 -1.16 -7.26
C GLY A 51 9.33 -2.62 -7.70
N ALA A 52 8.12 -3.06 -8.05
CA ALA A 52 7.81 -4.41 -8.56
C ALA A 52 7.57 -4.44 -10.08
#